data_AF-A0A2K6NDP3-F1
#
_entry.id   AF-A0A2K6NDP3-F1
#
_cell.length_a   1.000
_cell.length_b   1.000
_cell.length_c   1.000
_cell.angle_alpha   90.00
_cell.angle_beta   90.00
_cell.angle_gamma   90.00
#
_symmetry.space_group_name_H-M   'P 1'
#
loop_
_entity.id
_entity.type
_entity.pdbx_description
1 polymer ?
#
loop_
_entity_poly.entity_id
_entity_poly.type
_entity_poly.pdbx_seq_one_letter_code
_entity_poly.pdbx_strand_id
1 'polypeptide(L)'
;MSVLDALWEDRDVRFDLSSQQMKTRPGEVLIDCLDSIEDTKGNNGDRAVGYNCILNITTRTANSKLRGQTEALYILTKCNSTRFEFIFTNLVPGSPRLFTSVMAVHRAYETSKMYRDFKLRSALIQNKQLRLLPQEHVYDKINGVWNLSSDQGNLGTFFITNVRIVWHANMNDSFNVSIPYLQIRSIKIRDSKFGLALVIESSQQSGGYVLGFKIDPVEKLQESVKEINSLHKVYSASPIFGVDYEMEEKPQPLEALTVEQIQDDVEIDSDDHTDAFVAYFADGNKQQDREPVFSEELGLAIEKLKDGFTLQGLWEVMS
;
A
#
# COMPACT_ATOMS: atom_id res chain seq x y z
N MET A 1 18.26 2.42 -13.36
CA MET A 1 17.31 2.10 -12.28
C MET A 1 16.16 1.35 -12.90
N SER A 2 15.77 0.20 -12.36
CA SER A 2 14.58 -0.49 -12.89
C SER A 2 13.34 0.35 -12.53
N VAL A 3 12.34 0.38 -13.40
CA VAL A 3 11.10 1.19 -13.25
C VAL A 3 10.31 0.81 -11.96
N LEU A 4 10.68 -0.27 -11.29
CA LEU A 4 10.06 -0.77 -10.05
C LEU A 4 10.68 -0.21 -8.75
N ASP A 5 11.81 0.52 -8.79
CA ASP A 5 12.56 0.89 -7.57
C ASP A 5 11.86 1.92 -6.63
N ALA A 6 10.64 2.38 -6.93
CA ALA A 6 9.72 2.87 -5.89
C ALA A 6 8.29 2.95 -6.44
N LEU A 7 7.48 1.90 -6.24
CA LEU A 7 6.03 2.09 -6.22
C LEU A 7 5.71 2.97 -5.00
N TRP A 8 5.22 4.18 -5.26
CA TRP A 8 4.90 5.16 -4.22
C TRP A 8 3.40 5.44 -4.18
N GLU A 9 2.71 5.25 -5.31
CA GLU A 9 1.31 5.61 -5.51
C GLU A 9 0.37 4.90 -4.53
N ASP A 10 0.70 3.68 -4.07
CA ASP A 10 -0.05 2.97 -3.04
C ASP A 10 0.55 3.11 -1.63
N ARG A 11 1.77 3.66 -1.47
CA ARG A 11 2.54 3.64 -0.21
C ARG A 11 2.77 5.00 0.46
N ASP A 12 2.54 6.09 -0.25
CA ASP A 12 2.73 7.44 0.25
C ASP A 12 1.45 8.28 0.20
N VAL A 13 1.47 9.38 0.95
CA VAL A 13 0.54 10.51 0.82
C VAL A 13 1.35 11.69 0.32
N ARG A 14 0.95 12.30 -0.80
CA ARG A 14 1.66 13.42 -1.43
C ARG A 14 0.71 14.56 -1.78
N PHE A 15 1.25 15.77 -1.73
CA PHE A 15 0.58 17.03 -2.04
C PHE A 15 1.33 17.72 -3.18
N ASP A 16 0.64 18.61 -3.90
CA ASP A 16 1.17 19.44 -4.98
C ASP A 16 1.90 18.61 -6.06
N LEU A 17 1.19 17.60 -6.56
CA LEU A 17 1.73 16.65 -7.53
C LEU A 17 1.92 17.27 -8.91
N SER A 18 3.01 16.89 -9.58
CA SER A 18 3.19 17.25 -11.00
C SER A 18 2.18 16.51 -11.88
N SER A 19 1.83 17.08 -13.03
CA SER A 19 0.94 16.42 -14.01
C SER A 19 1.50 15.09 -14.53
N GLN A 20 2.80 14.83 -14.40
CA GLN A 20 3.38 13.53 -14.72
C GLN A 20 3.10 12.47 -13.65
N GLN A 21 3.07 12.85 -12.38
CA GLN A 21 2.78 11.96 -11.26
C GLN A 21 1.29 11.63 -11.12
N MET A 22 0.42 12.50 -11.66
CA MET A 22 -1.03 12.28 -11.72
C MET A 22 -1.45 11.33 -12.85
N LYS A 23 -0.54 10.99 -13.77
CA LYS A 23 -0.83 10.02 -14.83
C LYS A 23 -0.81 8.61 -14.27
N THR A 24 -1.80 7.84 -14.67
CA THR A 24 -1.91 6.42 -14.37
C THR A 24 -0.61 5.68 -14.70
N ARG A 25 -0.07 4.98 -13.71
CA ARG A 25 1.12 4.13 -13.85
C ARG A 25 0.82 2.88 -14.69
N PRO A 26 1.80 2.25 -15.36
CA PRO A 26 1.61 0.90 -15.89
C PRO A 26 1.10 -0.07 -14.82
N GLY A 27 -0.02 -0.76 -15.12
CA GLY A 27 -0.72 -1.67 -14.20
C GLY A 27 -1.78 -0.99 -13.32
N GLU A 28 -1.78 0.33 -13.21
CA GLU A 28 -2.85 1.10 -12.58
C GLU A 28 -3.96 1.36 -13.60
N VAL A 29 -5.21 1.48 -13.12
CA VAL A 29 -6.39 1.72 -13.96
C VAL A 29 -7.31 2.70 -13.23
N LEU A 30 -7.83 3.70 -13.95
CA LEU A 30 -8.86 4.58 -13.42
C LEU A 30 -10.16 3.79 -13.25
N ILE A 31 -10.67 3.74 -12.02
CA ILE A 31 -11.91 3.02 -11.70
C ILE A 31 -13.13 3.92 -11.84
N ASP A 32 -13.13 5.07 -11.16
CA ASP A 32 -14.27 5.98 -11.12
C ASP A 32 -13.77 7.43 -11.01
N CYS A 33 -14.62 8.39 -11.36
CA CYS A 33 -14.32 9.81 -11.34
C CYS A 33 -15.59 10.60 -11.04
N LEU A 34 -15.47 11.61 -10.18
CA LEU A 34 -16.57 12.53 -9.87
C LEU A 34 -16.03 13.96 -9.82
N ASP A 35 -16.69 14.83 -10.59
CA ASP A 35 -16.44 16.26 -10.56
C ASP A 35 -17.18 16.92 -9.38
N SER A 36 -16.80 18.17 -9.07
CA SER A 36 -17.46 18.97 -8.02
C SER A 36 -17.38 18.37 -6.61
N ILE A 37 -16.28 17.66 -6.32
CA ILE A 37 -15.90 17.30 -4.96
C ILE A 37 -15.13 18.46 -4.34
N GLU A 38 -15.64 18.98 -3.22
CA GLU A 38 -15.00 20.00 -2.42
C GLU A 38 -14.10 19.33 -1.37
N ASP A 39 -12.87 19.80 -1.23
CA ASP A 39 -12.07 19.52 -0.04
C ASP A 39 -12.40 20.52 1.06
N THR A 40 -12.84 19.99 2.19
CA THR A 40 -13.29 20.80 3.32
C THR A 40 -12.30 20.84 4.48
N LYS A 41 -11.12 20.21 4.35
CA LYS A 41 -10.08 20.23 5.38
C LYS A 41 -8.91 21.16 5.04
N GLY A 42 -8.46 21.21 3.80
CA GLY A 42 -7.24 21.91 3.40
C GLY A 42 -7.38 22.82 2.19
N ASN A 43 -6.25 23.14 1.56
CA ASN A 43 -6.18 24.06 0.43
C ASN A 43 -6.63 23.42 -0.90
N ASN A 44 -6.75 24.26 -1.93
CA ASN A 44 -7.10 23.88 -3.31
C ASN A 44 -5.98 23.16 -4.09
N GLY A 45 -5.08 22.43 -3.41
CA GLY A 45 -3.96 21.71 -4.02
C GLY A 45 -4.28 20.27 -4.47
N ASP A 46 -3.57 19.82 -5.50
CA ASP A 46 -3.58 18.43 -5.96
C ASP A 46 -2.98 17.49 -4.91
N ARG A 47 -3.55 16.28 -4.77
CA ARG A 47 -3.10 15.32 -3.77
C ARG A 47 -3.29 13.88 -4.23
N ALA A 48 -2.45 12.99 -3.73
CA ALA A 48 -2.63 11.54 -3.86
C ALA A 48 -2.53 10.88 -2.50
N VAL A 49 -3.46 9.95 -2.26
CA VAL A 49 -3.53 9.14 -1.05
C VAL A 49 -3.41 7.68 -1.46
N GLY A 50 -2.27 7.07 -1.15
CA GLY A 50 -2.08 5.64 -1.41
C GLY A 50 -2.94 4.77 -0.50
N TYR A 51 -3.55 3.72 -1.07
CA TYR A 51 -4.44 2.84 -0.31
C TYR A 51 -3.76 2.14 0.88
N ASN A 52 -2.45 1.87 0.82
CA ASN A 52 -1.73 1.26 1.94
C ASN A 52 -1.54 2.22 3.13
N CYS A 53 -1.74 3.53 2.92
CA CYS A 53 -1.66 4.54 3.98
C CYS A 53 -2.99 4.71 4.70
N ILE A 54 -4.10 4.23 4.15
CA ILE A 54 -5.42 4.44 4.71
C ILE A 54 -5.62 3.55 5.94
N LEU A 55 -6.02 4.18 7.04
CA LEU A 55 -6.43 3.50 8.27
C LEU A 55 -7.95 3.31 8.33
N ASN A 56 -8.70 4.32 7.89
CA ASN A 56 -10.15 4.31 7.99
C ASN A 56 -10.78 5.15 6.86
N ILE A 57 -11.91 4.67 6.33
CA ILE A 57 -12.76 5.37 5.36
C ILE A 57 -14.18 5.33 5.89
N THR A 58 -14.80 6.49 6.10
CA THR A 58 -16.19 6.59 6.57
C THR A 58 -16.94 7.69 5.84
N THR A 59 -18.18 7.43 5.46
CA THR A 59 -19.09 8.45 4.95
C THR A 59 -19.93 9.00 6.10
N ARG A 60 -20.12 10.31 6.15
CA ARG A 60 -21.00 10.99 7.09
C ARG A 60 -21.84 12.02 6.38
N THR A 61 -23.07 12.23 6.84
CA THR A 61 -23.85 13.39 6.45
C THR A 61 -23.24 14.63 7.09
N ALA A 62 -22.89 15.62 6.27
CA ALA A 62 -22.39 16.92 6.68
C ALA A 62 -23.40 18.00 6.28
N ASN A 63 -23.42 19.12 7.01
CA ASN A 63 -24.20 20.29 6.61
C ASN A 63 -23.27 21.28 5.92
N SER A 64 -23.40 21.39 4.59
CA SER A 64 -22.78 22.47 3.83
C SER A 64 -23.49 23.78 4.14
N LYS A 65 -22.70 24.83 4.43
CA LYS A 65 -23.23 26.21 4.63
C LYS A 65 -23.99 26.72 3.41
N LEU A 66 -23.62 26.26 2.20
CA LEU A 66 -24.18 26.71 0.93
C LEU A 66 -25.37 25.86 0.46
N ARG A 67 -25.39 24.56 0.78
CA ARG A 67 -26.31 23.60 0.12
C ARG A 67 -27.11 22.69 1.06
N GLY A 68 -27.00 22.84 2.38
CA GLY A 68 -27.75 22.03 3.35
C GLY A 68 -27.10 20.65 3.59
N GLN A 69 -27.90 19.61 3.81
CA GLN A 69 -27.38 18.25 4.06
C GLN A 69 -26.73 17.65 2.81
N THR A 70 -25.44 17.37 2.89
CA THR A 70 -24.62 16.70 1.86
C THR A 70 -23.93 15.48 2.46
N GLU A 71 -23.42 14.58 1.62
CA GLU A 71 -22.56 13.49 2.08
C GLU A 71 -21.08 13.89 1.96
N ALA A 72 -20.30 13.54 2.98
CA ALA A 72 -18.86 13.75 3.02
C ALA A 72 -18.12 12.45 3.32
N LEU A 73 -17.03 12.21 2.59
CA LEU A 73 -16.12 11.09 2.75
C LEU A 73 -14.93 11.52 3.62
N TYR A 74 -14.77 10.84 4.74
CA TYR A 74 -13.65 11.01 5.66
C TYR A 74 -12.64 9.90 5.43
N ILE A 75 -11.41 10.28 5.10
CA ILE A 75 -10.29 9.35 4.94
C ILE A 75 -9.23 9.69 5.99
N LEU A 76 -9.01 8.78 6.92
CA LEU A 76 -7.93 8.87 7.90
C LEU A 76 -6.76 8.02 7.41
N THR A 77 -5.57 8.60 7.34
CA THR A 77 -4.35 7.93 6.89
C THR A 77 -3.26 8.00 7.95
N LYS A 78 -2.28 7.11 7.82
CA LYS A 78 -1.00 7.20 8.51
C LYS A 78 0.11 6.88 7.52
N CYS A 79 0.97 7.85 7.29
CA CYS A 79 2.13 7.74 6.41
C CYS A 79 3.36 8.26 7.14
N ASN A 80 4.47 7.50 7.16
CA ASN A 80 5.73 7.89 7.81
C ASN A 80 5.56 8.38 9.26
N SER A 81 4.71 7.69 10.03
CA SER A 81 4.34 8.03 11.42
C SER A 81 3.53 9.31 11.61
N THR A 82 3.12 9.98 10.55
CA THR A 82 2.24 11.15 10.57
C THR A 82 0.82 10.76 10.17
N ARG A 83 -0.17 11.27 10.88
CA ARG A 83 -1.59 11.01 10.61
C ARG A 83 -2.22 12.18 9.87
N PHE A 84 -2.84 11.89 8.74
CA PHE A 84 -3.58 12.89 7.97
C PHE A 84 -5.07 12.54 7.95
N GLU A 85 -5.90 13.56 7.92
CA GLU A 85 -7.35 13.45 7.75
C GLU A 85 -7.75 14.24 6.50
N PHE A 86 -8.51 13.60 5.62
CA PHE A 86 -9.07 14.19 4.41
C PHE A 86 -10.58 14.15 4.48
N ILE A 87 -11.24 15.24 4.09
CA ILE A 87 -12.70 15.37 4.12
C ILE A 87 -13.17 15.88 2.77
N PHE A 88 -13.79 14.99 1.99
CA PHE A 88 -14.29 15.28 0.66
C PHE A 88 -15.82 15.39 0.69
N THR A 89 -16.36 16.56 0.41
CA THR A 89 -17.79 16.82 0.40
C THR A 89 -18.31 16.86 -1.03
N ASN A 90 -19.37 16.10 -1.31
CA ASN A 90 -20.01 16.16 -2.62
C ASN A 90 -20.95 17.37 -2.70
N LEU A 91 -20.69 18.29 -3.63
CA LEU A 91 -21.51 19.49 -3.84
C LEU A 91 -22.79 19.22 -4.63
N VAL A 92 -22.88 18.09 -5.33
CA VAL A 92 -24.03 17.70 -6.16
C VAL A 92 -24.90 16.68 -5.41
N PRO A 93 -26.13 17.04 -5.01
CA PRO A 93 -27.02 16.10 -4.34
C PRO A 93 -27.41 14.95 -5.29
N GLY A 94 -27.40 13.71 -4.78
CA GLY A 94 -27.91 12.53 -5.49
C GLY A 94 -26.86 11.64 -6.20
N SER A 95 -25.56 11.95 -6.10
CA SER A 95 -24.51 11.09 -6.70
C SER A 95 -23.40 10.67 -5.70
N PRO A 96 -23.70 9.90 -4.63
CA PRO A 96 -22.69 9.38 -3.71
C PRO A 96 -21.99 8.10 -4.20
N ARG A 97 -22.20 7.70 -5.46
CA ARG A 97 -21.70 6.45 -6.03
C ARG A 97 -20.18 6.30 -5.86
N LEU A 98 -19.44 7.39 -6.06
CA LEU A 98 -17.98 7.40 -5.94
C LEU A 98 -17.52 6.90 -4.56
N PHE A 99 -18.19 7.31 -3.48
CA PHE A 99 -17.79 6.92 -2.12
C PHE A 99 -17.93 5.41 -1.90
N THR A 100 -18.97 4.81 -2.48
CA THR A 100 -19.17 3.35 -2.45
C THR A 100 -18.06 2.64 -3.23
N SER A 101 -17.70 3.16 -4.41
CA SER A 101 -16.63 2.61 -5.23
C SER A 101 -15.26 2.72 -4.54
N VAL A 102 -14.92 3.86 -3.93
CA VAL A 102 -13.67 4.04 -3.17
C VAL A 102 -13.58 3.03 -2.02
N MET A 103 -14.65 2.84 -1.23
CA MET A 103 -14.67 1.87 -0.14
C MET A 103 -14.55 0.41 -0.62
N ALA A 104 -15.21 0.08 -1.73
CA ALA A 104 -15.16 -1.26 -2.32
C ALA A 104 -13.77 -1.58 -2.88
N VAL A 105 -13.16 -0.65 -3.62
CA VAL A 105 -11.79 -0.79 -4.15
C VAL A 105 -10.77 -0.87 -3.02
N HIS A 106 -10.91 -0.06 -1.95
CA HIS A 106 -10.04 -0.16 -0.78
C HIS A 106 -10.12 -1.54 -0.11
N ARG A 107 -11.32 -2.14 -0.02
CA ARG A 107 -11.47 -3.52 0.47
C ARG A 107 -10.78 -4.54 -0.45
N ALA A 108 -10.99 -4.44 -1.76
CA ALA A 108 -10.34 -5.29 -2.75
C ALA A 108 -8.81 -5.17 -2.66
N TYR A 109 -8.31 -3.94 -2.48
CA TYR A 109 -6.92 -3.66 -2.19
C TYR A 109 -6.46 -4.43 -0.94
N GLU A 110 -7.07 -4.22 0.24
CA GLU A 110 -6.64 -4.89 1.47
C GLU A 110 -6.61 -6.43 1.37
N THR A 111 -7.60 -7.03 0.70
CA THR A 111 -7.69 -8.50 0.54
C THR A 111 -6.70 -9.10 -0.46
N SER A 112 -6.07 -8.28 -1.31
CA SER A 112 -5.17 -8.72 -2.39
C SER A 112 -3.68 -8.48 -2.10
N LYS A 113 -3.30 -8.14 -0.85
CA LYS A 113 -1.91 -7.82 -0.49
C LYS A 113 -0.87 -8.89 -0.87
N MET A 114 -1.27 -10.16 -0.99
CA MET A 114 -0.37 -11.25 -1.41
C MET A 114 0.23 -11.08 -2.81
N TYR A 115 -0.36 -10.23 -3.67
CA TYR A 115 0.18 -9.88 -4.99
C TYR A 115 1.38 -8.94 -4.93
N ARG A 116 1.56 -8.20 -3.84
CA ARG A 116 2.46 -7.05 -3.80
C ARG A 116 3.29 -6.90 -2.54
N ASP A 117 2.93 -7.59 -1.46
CA ASP A 117 3.70 -7.60 -0.23
C ASP A 117 4.52 -8.88 -0.07
N PHE A 118 5.77 -8.69 0.34
CA PHE A 118 6.63 -9.78 0.78
C PHE A 118 6.07 -10.42 2.06
N LYS A 119 5.98 -11.76 2.11
CA LYS A 119 5.47 -12.49 3.29
C LYS A 119 6.39 -13.64 3.69
N LEU A 120 6.63 -13.74 4.99
CA LEU A 120 7.30 -14.86 5.65
C LEU A 120 6.27 -15.63 6.48
N ARG A 121 6.38 -16.97 6.49
CA ARG A 121 5.60 -17.87 7.35
C ARG A 121 4.09 -17.64 7.28
N SER A 122 3.57 -17.49 6.06
CA SER A 122 2.14 -17.28 5.81
C SER A 122 1.42 -18.61 5.55
N ALA A 123 0.09 -18.61 5.61
CA ALA A 123 -0.73 -19.77 5.30
C ALA A 123 -0.89 -19.94 3.77
N LEU A 124 0.18 -20.43 3.13
CA LEU A 124 0.26 -20.54 1.66
C LEU A 124 -0.09 -21.94 1.13
N ILE A 125 0.11 -22.96 1.95
CA ILE A 125 0.04 -24.36 1.53
C ILE A 125 -1.20 -25.02 2.12
N GLN A 126 -1.97 -25.68 1.27
CA GLN A 126 -3.12 -26.50 1.65
C GLN A 126 -2.98 -27.87 0.99
N ASN A 127 -3.02 -28.95 1.77
CA ASN A 127 -2.88 -30.32 1.28
C ASN A 127 -1.62 -30.53 0.39
N LYS A 128 -0.47 -29.98 0.81
CA LYS A 128 0.82 -30.01 0.06
C LYS A 128 0.77 -29.36 -1.34
N GLN A 129 -0.22 -28.52 -1.59
CA GLN A 129 -0.33 -27.70 -2.80
C GLN A 129 -0.35 -26.22 -2.45
N LEU A 130 0.18 -25.40 -3.36
CA LEU A 130 0.12 -23.94 -3.23
C LEU A 130 -1.32 -23.47 -3.42
N ARG A 131 -1.83 -22.68 -2.47
CA ARG A 131 -3.11 -21.97 -2.63
C ARG A 131 -2.91 -20.78 -3.55
N LEU A 132 -3.45 -20.88 -4.76
CA LEU A 132 -3.34 -19.86 -5.79
C LEU A 132 -4.21 -18.64 -5.46
N LEU A 133 -3.70 -17.47 -5.84
CA LEU A 133 -4.49 -16.23 -5.89
C LEU A 133 -5.39 -16.22 -7.15
N PRO A 134 -6.45 -15.38 -7.21
CA PRO A 134 -7.44 -15.42 -8.29
C PRO A 134 -6.86 -15.39 -9.72
N GLN A 135 -5.87 -14.55 -9.96
CA GLN A 135 -5.17 -14.37 -11.24
C GLN A 135 -3.79 -15.08 -11.31
N GLU A 136 -3.48 -15.94 -10.33
CA GLU A 136 -2.17 -16.61 -10.23
C GLU A 136 -2.17 -17.97 -10.96
N HIS A 137 -1.14 -18.16 -11.79
CA HIS A 137 -0.89 -19.39 -12.54
C HIS A 137 0.53 -19.88 -12.26
N VAL A 138 0.67 -21.17 -11.97
CA VAL A 138 1.98 -21.82 -11.77
C VAL A 138 2.60 -22.14 -13.12
N TYR A 139 3.83 -21.70 -13.32
CA TYR A 139 4.66 -21.99 -14.51
C TYR A 139 5.55 -23.20 -14.29
N ASP A 140 6.24 -23.24 -13.14
CA ASP A 140 7.11 -24.36 -12.78
C ASP A 140 7.02 -24.70 -11.29
N LYS A 141 7.24 -25.97 -10.98
CA LYS A 141 7.32 -26.54 -9.64
C LYS A 141 8.58 -27.38 -9.52
N ILE A 142 9.51 -26.90 -8.71
CA ILE A 142 10.81 -27.53 -8.51
C ILE A 142 10.86 -28.12 -7.11
N ASN A 143 10.99 -29.44 -7.03
CA ASN A 143 11.16 -30.13 -5.75
C ASN A 143 12.64 -30.19 -5.38
N GLY A 144 12.92 -30.34 -4.09
CA GLY A 144 14.28 -30.55 -3.59
C GLY A 144 15.13 -29.28 -3.56
N VAL A 145 14.48 -28.10 -3.49
CA VAL A 145 15.17 -26.81 -3.44
C VAL A 145 15.55 -26.51 -2.00
N TRP A 146 16.85 -26.32 -1.76
CA TRP A 146 17.39 -26.00 -0.45
C TRP A 146 17.37 -24.50 -0.20
N ASN A 147 16.81 -24.09 0.92
CA ASN A 147 16.94 -22.73 1.42
C ASN A 147 18.25 -22.59 2.23
N LEU A 148 19.07 -21.61 1.88
CA LEU A 148 20.40 -21.35 2.45
C LEU A 148 20.42 -20.23 3.50
N SER A 149 19.25 -19.78 3.96
CA SER A 149 19.12 -18.68 4.94
C SER A 149 19.36 -19.15 6.39
N SER A 150 19.44 -20.45 6.62
CA SER A 150 19.65 -21.08 7.94
C SER A 150 20.89 -21.96 7.97
N ASP A 151 21.51 -22.09 9.14
CA ASP A 151 22.75 -22.85 9.36
C ASP A 151 22.60 -24.35 9.01
N GLN A 152 21.41 -24.89 9.26
CA GLN A 152 20.96 -26.16 8.72
C GLN A 152 20.07 -25.83 7.53
N GLY A 153 20.53 -26.13 6.30
CA GLY A 153 19.73 -25.92 5.10
C GLY A 153 18.38 -26.61 5.24
N ASN A 154 17.32 -26.02 4.70
CA ASN A 154 15.99 -26.63 4.70
C ASN A 154 15.63 -27.11 3.30
N LEU A 155 15.29 -28.39 3.16
CA LEU A 155 14.81 -28.95 1.90
C LEU A 155 13.33 -28.59 1.71
N GLY A 156 13.01 -28.06 0.54
CA GLY A 156 11.66 -27.59 0.24
C GLY A 156 11.26 -27.76 -1.21
N THR A 157 10.12 -27.15 -1.51
CA THR A 157 9.53 -27.07 -2.85
C THR A 157 9.42 -25.61 -3.24
N PHE A 158 9.75 -25.33 -4.49
CA PHE A 158 9.80 -24.00 -5.07
C PHE A 158 8.75 -23.90 -6.19
N PHE A 159 7.94 -22.85 -6.16
CA PHE A 159 6.90 -22.56 -7.13
C PHE A 159 7.22 -21.24 -7.81
N ILE A 160 7.21 -21.26 -9.14
CA ILE A 160 7.36 -20.08 -9.99
C ILE A 160 5.98 -19.80 -10.58
N THR A 161 5.41 -18.63 -10.29
CA THR A 161 4.10 -18.22 -10.83
C THR A 161 4.24 -16.97 -11.69
N ASN A 162 3.15 -16.48 -12.27
CA ASN A 162 3.15 -15.20 -13.00
C ASN A 162 3.25 -13.95 -12.10
N VAL A 163 2.96 -14.05 -10.80
CA VAL A 163 2.88 -12.88 -9.90
C VAL A 163 3.90 -12.90 -8.76
N ARG A 164 4.35 -14.09 -8.36
CA ARG A 164 5.28 -14.25 -7.23
C ARG A 164 6.05 -15.56 -7.32
N ILE A 165 7.05 -15.64 -6.47
CA ILE A 165 7.84 -16.85 -6.24
C ILE A 165 7.56 -17.33 -4.84
N VAL A 166 7.27 -18.61 -4.68
CA VAL A 166 6.98 -19.21 -3.37
C VAL A 166 7.92 -20.36 -3.10
N TRP A 167 8.50 -20.40 -1.90
CA TRP A 167 9.20 -21.58 -1.41
C TRP A 167 8.63 -21.98 -0.05
N HIS A 168 8.48 -23.28 0.18
CA HIS A 168 8.15 -23.82 1.50
C HIS A 168 9.00 -25.04 1.82
N ALA A 169 9.35 -25.23 3.09
CA ALA A 169 10.01 -26.43 3.56
C ALA A 169 9.05 -27.64 3.52
N ASN A 170 9.58 -28.82 3.22
CA ASN A 170 8.76 -30.04 3.10
C ASN A 170 8.35 -30.62 4.47
N MET A 171 9.24 -30.49 5.46
CA MET A 171 9.01 -31.00 6.83
C MET A 171 8.11 -30.07 7.66
N ASN A 172 8.16 -28.76 7.38
CA ASN A 172 7.38 -27.76 8.09
C ASN A 172 6.84 -26.74 7.08
N ASP A 173 5.59 -26.95 6.64
CA ASP A 173 4.98 -26.10 5.62
C ASP A 173 4.77 -24.65 6.10
N SER A 174 4.77 -24.39 7.42
CA SER A 174 4.74 -23.04 7.99
C SER A 174 6.06 -22.29 7.81
N PHE A 175 7.16 -22.99 7.52
CA PHE A 175 8.41 -22.35 7.12
C PHE A 175 8.42 -22.13 5.61
N ASN A 176 7.90 -20.98 5.21
CA ASN A 176 7.75 -20.60 3.82
C ASN A 176 8.05 -19.10 3.61
N VAL A 177 8.26 -18.75 2.34
CA VAL A 177 8.45 -17.38 1.87
C VAL A 177 7.69 -17.19 0.56
N SER A 178 7.02 -16.06 0.43
CA SER A 178 6.32 -15.62 -0.77
C SER A 178 6.87 -14.25 -1.18
N ILE A 179 7.48 -14.20 -2.37
CA ILE A 179 8.22 -13.05 -2.89
C ILE A 179 7.51 -12.58 -4.18
N PRO A 180 6.67 -11.55 -4.12
CA PRO A 180 6.06 -10.98 -5.33
C PRO A 180 7.12 -10.38 -6.24
N TYR A 181 6.91 -10.47 -7.56
CA TYR A 181 7.84 -9.86 -8.53
C TYR A 181 8.02 -8.37 -8.30
N LEU A 182 6.97 -7.68 -7.85
CA LEU A 182 7.01 -6.27 -7.47
C LEU A 182 8.10 -5.95 -6.43
N GLN A 183 8.37 -6.88 -5.50
CA GLN A 183 9.34 -6.69 -4.42
C GLN A 183 10.73 -7.22 -4.78
N ILE A 184 10.93 -7.76 -5.97
CA ILE A 184 12.23 -8.30 -6.39
C ILE A 184 13.06 -7.18 -7.01
N ARG A 185 14.24 -6.93 -6.43
CA ARG A 185 15.21 -5.97 -6.94
C ARG A 185 16.18 -6.63 -7.91
N SER A 186 16.69 -7.82 -7.57
CA SER A 186 17.62 -8.53 -8.43
C SER A 186 17.57 -10.05 -8.23
N ILE A 187 17.78 -10.77 -9.33
CA ILE A 187 17.82 -12.23 -9.40
C ILE A 187 19.16 -12.61 -10.04
N LYS A 188 20.03 -13.28 -9.30
CA LYS A 188 21.39 -13.61 -9.74
C LYS A 188 21.79 -15.00 -9.30
N ILE A 189 22.75 -15.62 -10.00
CA ILE A 189 23.46 -16.79 -9.48
C ILE A 189 24.71 -16.29 -8.76
N ARG A 190 24.99 -16.82 -7.56
CA ARG A 190 26.23 -16.54 -6.82
C ARG A 190 26.81 -17.83 -6.24
N ASP A 191 28.11 -17.83 -6.01
CA ASP A 191 28.78 -18.85 -5.22
C ASP A 191 28.31 -18.81 -3.76
N SER A 192 28.10 -19.99 -3.18
CA SER A 192 27.81 -20.19 -1.76
C SER A 192 28.73 -21.27 -1.19
N LYS A 193 28.71 -21.44 0.14
CA LYS A 193 29.43 -22.55 0.81
C LYS A 193 29.04 -23.94 0.29
N PHE A 194 27.88 -24.06 -0.36
CA PHE A 194 27.32 -25.33 -0.83
C PHE A 194 27.29 -25.45 -2.36
N GLY A 195 28.03 -24.59 -3.08
CA GLY A 195 28.04 -24.49 -4.53
C GLY A 195 27.24 -23.29 -5.05
N LEU A 196 26.95 -23.28 -6.36
CA LEU A 196 26.17 -22.22 -6.99
C LEU A 196 24.73 -22.20 -6.46
N ALA A 197 24.21 -21.00 -6.22
CA ALA A 197 22.87 -20.78 -5.70
C ALA A 197 22.17 -19.62 -6.41
N LEU A 198 20.85 -19.74 -6.54
CA LEU A 198 19.95 -18.65 -6.89
C LEU A 198 19.87 -17.68 -5.71
N VAL A 199 20.17 -16.41 -5.95
CA VAL A 199 20.07 -15.33 -4.97
C VAL A 199 19.01 -14.35 -5.44
N ILE A 200 17.99 -14.13 -4.62
CA ILE A 200 16.93 -13.14 -4.83
C ILE A 200 17.11 -12.04 -3.78
N GLU A 201 17.34 -10.83 -4.25
CA GLU A 201 17.41 -9.62 -3.42
C GLU A 201 16.08 -8.88 -3.53
N SER A 202 15.46 -8.57 -2.39
CA SER A 202 14.22 -7.78 -2.36
C SER A 202 14.50 -6.27 -2.30
N SER A 203 13.49 -5.46 -2.62
CA SER A 203 13.55 -4.01 -2.51
C SER A 203 13.77 -3.54 -1.07
N GLN A 204 14.32 -2.33 -0.91
CA GLN A 204 14.50 -1.73 0.41
C GLN A 204 13.18 -1.45 1.11
N GLN A 205 12.12 -1.14 0.34
CA GLN A 205 10.76 -0.95 0.86
C GLN A 205 10.21 -2.22 1.56
N SER A 206 10.65 -3.41 1.15
CA SER A 206 10.29 -4.69 1.77
C SER A 206 11.31 -5.16 2.81
N GLY A 207 12.29 -4.35 3.21
CA GLY A 207 13.29 -4.70 4.22
C GLY A 207 14.62 -5.25 3.70
N GLY A 208 14.85 -5.26 2.37
CA GLY A 208 16.17 -5.55 1.81
C GLY A 208 16.67 -6.98 2.03
N TYR A 209 15.77 -7.97 2.11
CA TYR A 209 16.11 -9.38 2.27
C TYR A 209 16.97 -9.92 1.12
N VAL A 210 17.93 -10.79 1.47
CA VAL A 210 18.75 -11.56 0.53
C VAL A 210 18.48 -13.04 0.78
N LEU A 211 17.84 -13.70 -0.18
CA LEU A 211 17.40 -15.09 -0.05
C LEU A 211 18.20 -15.98 -1.00
N GLY A 212 18.82 -17.03 -0.47
CA GLY A 212 19.63 -17.99 -1.22
C GLY A 212 18.93 -19.34 -1.36
N PHE A 213 18.87 -19.87 -2.58
CA PHE A 213 18.28 -21.16 -2.91
C PHE A 213 19.24 -22.00 -3.74
N LYS A 214 19.56 -23.20 -3.27
CA LYS A 214 20.32 -24.17 -4.04
C LYS A 214 19.36 -25.13 -4.76
N ILE A 215 19.60 -25.33 -6.05
CA ILE A 215 18.82 -26.19 -6.94
C ILE A 215 19.81 -27.12 -7.64
N ASP A 216 19.56 -28.43 -7.58
CA ASP A 216 20.35 -29.44 -8.29
C ASP A 216 19.47 -30.10 -9.38
N PRO A 217 20.04 -30.43 -10.56
CA PRO A 217 21.40 -30.13 -10.99
C PRO A 217 21.54 -28.65 -11.48
N VAL A 218 22.78 -28.22 -11.74
CA VAL A 218 23.10 -26.81 -12.07
C VAL A 218 22.41 -26.33 -13.36
N GLU A 219 22.14 -27.23 -14.29
CA GLU A 219 21.40 -26.93 -15.53
C GLU A 219 19.99 -26.44 -15.18
N LYS A 220 19.31 -27.13 -14.25
CA LYS A 220 17.97 -26.73 -13.79
C LYS A 220 18.00 -25.41 -13.04
N LEU A 221 19.06 -25.13 -12.27
CA LEU A 221 19.28 -23.82 -11.65
C LEU A 221 19.33 -22.71 -12.72
N GLN A 222 20.13 -22.89 -13.78
CA GLN A 222 20.27 -21.91 -14.85
C GLN A 222 18.98 -21.69 -15.63
N GLU A 223 18.24 -22.75 -15.95
CA GLU A 223 16.92 -22.68 -16.59
C GLU A 223 15.93 -21.89 -15.73
N SER A 224 15.84 -22.22 -14.43
CA SER A 224 14.93 -21.56 -13.49
C SER A 224 15.24 -20.07 -13.36
N VAL A 225 16.52 -19.70 -13.26
CA VAL A 225 16.94 -18.28 -13.20
C VAL A 225 16.55 -17.54 -14.49
N LYS A 226 16.69 -18.16 -15.65
CA LYS A 226 16.31 -17.57 -16.94
C LYS A 226 14.81 -17.37 -17.05
N GLU A 227 14.02 -18.36 -16.62
CA GLU A 227 12.56 -18.29 -16.56
C GLU A 227 12.09 -17.17 -15.61
N ILE A 228 12.60 -17.18 -14.37
CA ILE A 228 12.26 -16.18 -13.35
C ILE A 228 12.59 -14.76 -13.84
N ASN A 229 13.76 -14.55 -14.45
CA ASN A 229 14.13 -13.25 -15.00
C ASN A 229 13.21 -12.82 -16.15
N SER A 230 12.79 -13.75 -17.00
CA SER A 230 11.87 -13.47 -18.11
C SER A 230 10.50 -13.06 -17.59
N LEU A 231 9.94 -13.82 -16.65
CA LEU A 231 8.68 -13.51 -15.97
C LEU A 231 8.74 -12.18 -15.22
N HIS A 232 9.82 -11.93 -14.48
CA HIS A 232 10.03 -10.65 -13.78
C HIS A 232 10.04 -9.48 -14.78
N LYS A 233 10.66 -9.63 -15.95
CA LYS A 233 10.69 -8.59 -16.99
C LYS A 233 9.31 -8.32 -17.58
N VAL A 234 8.55 -9.37 -17.86
CA VAL A 234 7.17 -9.27 -18.38
C VAL A 234 6.26 -8.62 -17.34
N TYR A 235 6.32 -9.08 -16.09
CA TYR A 235 5.57 -8.50 -14.97
C TYR A 235 5.91 -7.01 -14.78
N SER A 236 7.19 -6.64 -14.89
CA SER A 236 7.64 -5.24 -14.75
C SER A 236 7.04 -4.29 -15.79
N ALA A 237 6.70 -4.78 -16.98
CA ALA A 237 6.14 -3.97 -18.06
C ALA A 237 4.66 -3.66 -17.85
N SER A 238 3.90 -4.60 -17.28
CA SER A 238 2.49 -4.44 -16.93
C SER A 238 2.19 -5.22 -15.65
N PRO A 239 2.45 -4.62 -14.46
CA PRO A 239 2.25 -5.29 -13.18
C PRO A 239 0.80 -5.70 -12.94
N ILE A 240 0.61 -6.86 -12.32
CA ILE A 240 -0.70 -7.32 -11.83
C ILE A 240 -0.77 -7.03 -10.34
N PHE A 241 -1.50 -5.99 -9.94
CA PHE A 241 -1.64 -5.62 -8.52
C PHE A 241 -2.66 -6.45 -7.74
N GLY A 242 -3.51 -7.20 -8.46
CA GLY A 242 -4.51 -8.13 -7.89
C GLY A 242 -5.76 -7.46 -7.31
N VAL A 243 -5.97 -6.17 -7.59
CA VAL A 243 -7.16 -5.43 -7.16
C VAL A 243 -8.28 -5.67 -8.17
N ASP A 244 -9.14 -6.65 -7.89
CA ASP A 244 -10.31 -6.95 -8.71
C ASP A 244 -11.50 -6.07 -8.30
N TYR A 245 -12.01 -5.29 -9.25
CA TYR A 245 -13.23 -4.51 -9.09
C TYR A 245 -13.91 -4.33 -10.45
N GLU A 246 -15.18 -4.68 -10.54
CA GLU A 246 -16.03 -4.43 -11.71
C GLU A 246 -17.15 -3.47 -11.32
N MET A 247 -17.35 -2.40 -12.11
CA MET A 247 -18.49 -1.49 -11.92
C MET A 247 -19.75 -2.11 -12.52
N GLU A 248 -20.81 -2.22 -11.71
CA GLU A 248 -22.09 -2.81 -12.15
C GLU A 248 -22.85 -1.93 -13.18
N GLU A 249 -22.56 -0.62 -13.29
CA GLU A 249 -23.19 0.28 -14.28
C GLU A 249 -22.18 1.25 -14.90
N LYS A 250 -22.18 1.45 -16.23
CA LYS A 250 -21.37 2.50 -16.87
C LYS A 250 -21.94 3.89 -16.51
N PRO A 251 -21.09 4.87 -16.16
CA PRO A 251 -21.56 6.23 -15.86
C PRO A 251 -22.29 6.86 -17.05
N GLN A 252 -23.29 7.71 -16.76
CA GLN A 252 -23.87 8.61 -17.77
C GLN A 252 -22.78 9.58 -18.27
N PRO A 253 -22.82 10.01 -19.55
CA PRO A 253 -21.81 10.91 -20.10
C PRO A 253 -21.67 12.21 -19.29
N LEU A 254 -20.42 12.61 -19.04
CA LEU A 254 -19.99 13.76 -18.21
C LEU A 254 -20.61 15.11 -18.60
N GLU A 255 -21.14 15.24 -19.82
CA GLU A 255 -21.72 16.47 -20.36
C GLU A 255 -23.05 16.87 -19.71
N ALA A 256 -23.68 15.99 -18.91
CA ALA A 256 -24.99 16.25 -18.29
C ALA A 256 -24.93 16.87 -16.88
N LEU A 257 -23.74 17.04 -16.27
CA LEU A 257 -23.59 17.46 -14.87
C LEU A 257 -22.65 18.66 -14.65
N THR A 258 -22.29 19.40 -15.72
CA THR A 258 -21.45 20.59 -15.59
C THR A 258 -22.18 21.67 -14.76
N VAL A 259 -21.66 21.95 -13.56
CA VAL A 259 -22.01 23.12 -12.76
C VAL A 259 -20.88 24.13 -12.91
N GLU A 260 -21.21 25.40 -13.14
CA GLU A 260 -20.21 26.48 -13.10
C GLU A 260 -19.54 26.50 -11.73
N GLN A 261 -18.22 26.28 -11.71
CA GLN A 261 -17.42 26.52 -10.51
C GLN A 261 -17.46 28.02 -10.24
N ILE A 262 -18.20 28.43 -9.20
CA ILE A 262 -18.09 29.78 -8.66
C ILE A 262 -16.74 29.80 -7.93
N GLN A 263 -15.74 30.43 -8.54
CA GLN A 263 -14.52 30.81 -7.86
C GLN A 263 -14.90 31.86 -6.82
N ASP A 264 -14.94 31.48 -5.54
CA ASP A 264 -14.91 32.49 -4.48
C ASP A 264 -13.54 33.16 -4.55
N ASP A 265 -13.52 34.43 -4.93
CA ASP A 265 -12.39 35.35 -4.76
C ASP A 265 -12.19 35.52 -3.24
N VAL A 266 -11.47 34.57 -2.65
CA VAL A 266 -10.88 34.76 -1.33
C VAL A 266 -9.59 35.52 -1.57
N GLU A 267 -9.54 36.79 -1.12
CA GLU A 267 -8.29 37.54 -1.03
C GLU A 267 -7.23 36.64 -0.40
N ILE A 268 -6.23 36.27 -1.19
CA ILE A 268 -5.07 35.53 -0.72
C ILE A 268 -4.31 36.51 0.16
N ASP A 269 -4.48 36.40 1.48
CA ASP A 269 -3.56 37.03 2.41
C ASP A 269 -2.18 36.43 2.10
N SER A 270 -1.32 37.23 1.50
CA SER A 270 0.01 36.84 1.06
C SER A 270 0.97 36.86 2.24
N ASP A 271 0.64 36.14 3.31
CA ASP A 271 1.53 35.97 4.46
C ASP A 271 1.54 34.51 4.92
N ASP A 272 2.76 33.97 4.92
CA ASP A 272 3.20 32.62 5.26
C ASP A 272 2.76 31.46 4.34
N HIS A 273 3.74 30.99 3.54
CA HIS A 273 3.78 29.64 2.99
C HIS A 273 3.62 28.61 4.12
N THR A 274 2.39 28.32 4.52
CA THR A 274 2.10 27.18 5.37
C THR A 274 2.17 25.96 4.46
N ASP A 275 3.12 25.06 4.70
CA ASP A 275 3.28 23.85 3.89
C ASP A 275 1.93 23.12 3.76
N ALA A 276 1.51 22.81 2.53
CA ALA A 276 0.16 22.34 2.21
C ALA A 276 -0.31 21.13 3.06
N PHE A 277 0.62 20.27 3.49
CA PHE A 277 0.32 19.09 4.32
C PHE A 277 -0.11 19.43 5.75
N VAL A 278 0.25 20.60 6.29
CA VAL A 278 -0.04 21.00 7.68
C VAL A 278 -1.54 21.12 7.92
N ALA A 279 -2.29 21.58 6.91
CA ALA A 279 -3.75 21.71 6.99
C ALA A 279 -4.46 20.35 7.20
N TYR A 280 -3.81 19.24 6.83
CA TYR A 280 -4.41 17.91 6.86
C TYR A 280 -4.09 17.11 8.12
N PHE A 281 -3.40 17.67 9.13
CA PHE A 281 -3.10 16.90 10.34
C PHE A 281 -4.36 16.45 11.08
N ALA A 282 -4.43 15.14 11.36
CA ALA A 282 -5.53 14.56 12.14
C ALA A 282 -5.49 15.01 13.61
N ASP A 283 -4.29 15.15 14.17
CA ASP A 283 -4.07 15.40 15.60
C ASP A 283 -3.83 16.88 15.95
N GLY A 284 -4.00 17.81 14.99
CA GLY A 284 -3.88 19.27 15.18
C GLY A 284 -2.47 19.75 15.57
N ASN A 285 -1.73 20.37 14.64
CA ASN A 285 -0.33 20.83 14.80
C ASN A 285 0.68 19.81 15.38
N LYS A 286 0.31 18.54 15.59
CA LYS A 286 1.18 17.46 16.05
C LYS A 286 1.69 16.65 14.85
N GLN A 287 2.98 16.75 14.57
CA GLN A 287 3.61 16.03 13.45
C GLN A 287 4.13 14.64 13.84
N GLN A 288 4.57 14.47 15.10
CA GLN A 288 5.28 13.29 15.57
C GLN A 288 4.84 12.87 16.98
N ASP A 289 4.68 11.57 17.17
CA ASP A 289 4.50 10.96 18.49
C ASP A 289 5.84 10.94 19.24
N ARG A 290 5.83 11.30 20.53
CA ARG A 290 7.00 11.16 21.41
C ARG A 290 7.23 9.69 21.77
N GLU A 291 8.42 9.41 22.27
CA GLU A 291 8.83 8.05 22.65
C GLU A 291 7.87 7.42 23.67
N PRO A 292 7.45 6.16 23.48
CA PRO A 292 6.63 5.45 24.45
C PRO A 292 7.46 5.09 25.70
N VAL A 293 6.96 5.45 26.88
CA VAL A 293 7.58 5.16 28.19
C VAL A 293 6.61 4.40 29.09
N PHE A 294 7.12 3.63 30.04
CA PHE A 294 6.28 2.97 31.03
C PHE A 294 5.82 3.98 32.09
N SER A 295 4.50 4.03 32.33
CA SER A 295 3.91 4.77 33.44
C SER A 295 3.64 3.85 34.61
N GLU A 296 4.32 4.08 35.73
CA GLU A 296 4.07 3.35 36.98
C GLU A 296 2.68 3.65 37.55
N GLU A 297 2.18 4.87 37.35
CA GLU A 297 0.87 5.31 37.85
C GLU A 297 -0.30 4.56 37.19
N LEU A 298 -0.20 4.28 35.88
CA LEU A 298 -1.25 3.59 35.12
C LEU A 298 -0.96 2.11 34.88
N GLY A 299 0.28 1.65 35.09
CA GLY A 299 0.72 0.31 34.71
C GLY A 299 0.70 0.05 33.20
N LEU A 300 0.78 1.11 32.39
CA LEU A 300 0.66 1.06 30.93
C LEU A 300 1.86 1.75 30.25
N ALA A 301 2.11 1.38 28.99
CA ALA A 301 2.98 2.17 28.12
C ALA A 301 2.21 3.40 27.63
N ILE A 302 2.75 4.60 27.86
CA ILE A 302 2.18 5.88 27.45
C ILE A 302 3.17 6.66 26.59
N GLU A 303 2.67 7.59 25.76
CA GLU A 303 3.54 8.58 25.13
C GLU A 303 4.20 9.47 26.21
N LYS A 304 5.51 9.69 26.13
CA LYS A 304 6.24 10.57 27.06
C LYS A 304 5.55 11.93 27.19
N LEU A 305 5.28 12.36 28.42
CA LEU A 305 4.61 13.64 28.71
C LEU A 305 5.44 14.85 28.25
N LYS A 306 4.77 16.00 28.06
CA LYS A 306 5.47 17.25 27.73
C LYS A 306 6.10 17.75 29.01
N ASP A 307 7.24 18.43 28.91
CA ASP A 307 7.89 19.02 30.07
C ASP A 307 6.90 19.94 30.81
N GLY A 308 6.78 19.76 32.12
CA GLY A 308 5.85 20.50 32.98
C GLY A 308 4.42 19.94 33.08
N PHE A 309 4.08 18.87 32.37
CA PHE A 309 2.78 18.19 32.49
C PHE A 309 2.87 16.92 33.34
N THR A 310 1.81 16.64 34.11
CA THR A 310 1.63 15.39 34.86
C THR A 310 0.37 14.67 34.37
N LEU A 311 0.26 13.36 34.61
CA LEU A 311 -0.94 12.59 34.21
C LEU A 311 -2.20 13.11 34.88
N GLN A 312 -2.14 13.36 36.19
CA GLN A 312 -3.25 13.93 36.95
C GLN A 312 -3.66 15.30 36.40
N GLY A 313 -2.68 16.18 36.12
CA GLY A 313 -2.95 17.52 35.60
C GLY A 313 -3.52 17.52 34.17
N LEU A 314 -3.28 16.47 33.38
CA LEU A 314 -3.91 16.29 32.06
C LEU A 314 -5.32 15.69 32.16
N TRP A 315 -5.61 14.94 33.23
CA TRP A 315 -6.90 14.30 33.45
C TRP A 315 -7.94 15.25 34.05
N GLU A 316 -7.50 16.13 34.95
CA GLU A 316 -8.36 17.12 35.58
C GLU A 316 -8.74 18.24 34.60
N VAL A 317 -10.04 18.48 34.44
CA VAL A 317 -10.54 19.66 33.73
C VAL A 317 -10.50 20.82 34.72
N MET A 318 -9.68 21.84 34.48
CA MET A 318 -9.80 23.10 35.23
C MET A 318 -11.16 23.73 34.91
N SER A 319 -12.08 23.69 35.88
CA SER A 319 -13.33 24.43 35.87
C SER A 319 -13.11 25.91 36.19
#